data_AF-A0A2K9NCM9-F1
#
_entry.id   AF-A0A2K9NCM9-F1
#
_cell.length_a   1.000
_cell.length_b   1.000
_cell.length_c   1.000
_cell.angle_alpha   90.00
_cell.angle_beta   90.00
_cell.angle_gamma   90.00
#
_symmetry.space_group_name_H-M   'P 1'
#
loop_
_entity.id
_entity.type
_entity.pdbx_description
1 polymer ?
#
loop_
_entity_poly.entity_id
_entity_poly.type
_entity_poly.pdbx_seq_one_letter_code
_entity_poly.pdbx_strand_id
1 'polypeptide(L)'
;MEAGEAGLGGWQLALVVHAVLTLAALWPARRLMQRAGLPMAWIVWLALPLFGWAVFASLLAFKTWPNLPPRPEKLHPRERLKRQRAKEQAATGEG
;
A
#
# COMPACT_ATOMS: atom_id res chain seq x y z
N MET A 1 -8.50 44.12 -32.62
CA MET A 1 -8.37 44.33 -31.17
C MET A 1 -8.32 42.97 -30.53
N GLU A 2 -7.12 42.53 -30.17
CA GLU A 2 -6.88 41.27 -29.46
C GLU A 2 -7.31 41.45 -28.00
N ALA A 3 -8.42 40.83 -27.62
CA ALA A 3 -8.75 40.63 -26.22
C ALA A 3 -8.17 39.27 -25.83
N GLY A 4 -7.07 39.29 -25.09
CA GLY A 4 -6.43 38.09 -24.58
C GLY A 4 -7.36 37.34 -23.65
N GLU A 5 -7.94 36.25 -24.14
CA GLU A 5 -8.39 35.17 -23.27
C GLU A 5 -7.15 34.43 -22.78
N ALA A 6 -6.56 34.96 -21.70
CA ALA A 6 -5.63 34.22 -20.85
C ALA A 6 -6.37 33.14 -20.03
N GLY A 7 -7.33 32.45 -20.65
CA GLY A 7 -7.98 31.27 -20.12
C GLY A 7 -7.19 30.07 -20.61
N LEU A 8 -6.62 29.30 -19.68
CA LEU A 8 -6.02 28.00 -19.99
C LEU A 8 -7.01 27.21 -20.85
N GLY A 9 -6.68 26.95 -22.12
CA GLY A 9 -7.50 26.18 -23.03
C GLY A 9 -7.87 24.85 -22.38
N GLY A 10 -9.08 24.33 -22.63
CA GLY A 10 -9.63 23.20 -21.88
C GLY A 10 -8.71 21.97 -21.76
N TRP A 11 -7.83 21.75 -22.73
CA TRP A 11 -6.81 20.69 -22.68
C TRP A 11 -5.66 20.98 -21.71
N GLN A 12 -5.25 22.24 -21.53
CA GLN A 12 -4.26 22.68 -20.55
C GLN A 12 -4.81 22.51 -19.13
N LEU A 13 -6.07 22.90 -18.93
CA LEU A 13 -6.77 22.63 -17.67
C LEU A 13 -6.85 21.13 -17.39
N ALA A 14 -7.18 20.30 -18.38
CA ALA A 14 -7.22 18.85 -18.24
C ALA A 14 -5.84 18.27 -17.86
N LEU A 15 -4.75 18.77 -18.44
CA LEU A 15 -3.39 18.37 -18.09
C LEU A 15 -3.01 18.79 -16.67
N VAL A 16 -3.37 20.00 -16.26
CA VAL A 16 -3.11 20.48 -14.88
C VAL A 16 -3.90 19.65 -13.87
N VAL A 17 -5.19 19.43 -14.12
CA VAL A 17 -6.03 18.59 -13.26
C VAL A 17 -5.47 17.17 -13.18
N HIS A 18 -5.07 16.59 -14.32
CA HIS A 18 -4.44 15.28 -14.36
C HIS A 18 -3.13 15.26 -13.55
N ALA A 19 -2.25 16.24 -13.74
CA ALA A 19 -0.99 16.34 -13.00
C ALA A 19 -1.21 16.46 -11.49
N VAL A 20 -2.18 17.29 -11.06
CA VAL A 20 -2.53 17.46 -9.64
C VAL A 20 -3.08 16.16 -9.06
N LEU A 21 -3.99 15.49 -9.77
CA LEU A 21 -4.54 14.20 -9.34
C LEU A 21 -3.47 13.11 -9.27
N THR A 22 -2.56 13.07 -10.24
CA THR A 22 -1.43 12.13 -10.24
C THR A 22 -0.52 12.40 -9.06
N LEU A 23 -0.15 13.66 -8.78
CA LEU A 23 0.64 14.02 -7.61
C LEU A 23 -0.06 13.68 -6.29
N ALA A 24 -1.38 13.90 -6.21
CA ALA A 24 -2.19 13.53 -5.05
C ALA A 24 -2.21 12.01 -4.84
N ALA A 25 -2.27 11.22 -5.93
CA ALA A 25 -2.21 9.76 -5.89
C ALA A 25 -0.80 9.21 -5.59
N LEU A 26 0.27 9.97 -5.89
CA LEU A 26 1.64 9.60 -5.53
C LEU A 26 1.86 9.55 -4.01
N TRP A 27 1.17 10.41 -3.24
CA TRP A 27 1.31 10.44 -1.78
C TRP A 27 0.94 9.13 -1.07
N PRO A 28 -0.27 8.54 -1.26
CA PRO A 28 -0.62 7.25 -0.67
C PRO A 28 0.27 6.12 -1.19
N ALA A 29 0.66 6.14 -2.47
CA ALA A 29 1.59 5.17 -3.03
C ALA A 29 2.96 5.20 -2.32
N ARG A 30 3.50 6.41 -2.09
CA ARG A 30 4.71 6.65 -1.30
C ARG A 30 4.59 6.10 0.12
N ARG A 31 3.49 6.42 0.81
CA ARG A 31 3.23 5.94 2.18
C ARG A 31 3.12 4.40 2.23
N LEU A 32 2.50 3.79 1.24
CA LEU A 32 2.34 2.34 1.14
C LEU A 32 3.69 1.64 0.91
N MET A 33 4.52 2.14 -0.01
CA MET A 33 5.83 1.55 -0.27
C MET A 33 6.77 1.65 0.93
N GLN A 34 6.75 2.76 1.65
CA GLN A 34 7.51 2.92 2.90
C GLN A 34 7.08 1.91 3.97
N ARG A 35 5.77 1.66 4.09
CA ARG A 35 5.24 0.65 5.03
C ARG A 35 5.58 -0.77 4.60
N ALA A 36 5.54 -1.06 3.31
CA ALA A 36 5.83 -2.38 2.80
C ALA A 36 7.34 -2.66 2.74
N GLY A 37 8.20 -1.64 2.82
CA GLY A 37 9.66 -1.73 2.69
C GLY A 37 10.12 -1.98 1.25
N LEU A 38 9.32 -1.58 0.26
CA LEU A 38 9.64 -1.74 -1.16
C LEU A 38 10.45 -0.54 -1.69
N PRO A 39 11.33 -0.75 -2.70
CA PRO A 39 12.21 0.31 -3.21
C PRO A 39 11.43 1.41 -3.93
N MET A 40 11.67 2.67 -3.55
CA MET A 40 10.95 3.86 -4.02
C MET A 40 10.93 4.06 -5.56
N ALA A 41 11.89 3.46 -6.27
CA ALA A 41 12.05 3.58 -7.71
C ALA A 41 10.82 3.10 -8.50
N TRP A 42 9.99 2.21 -7.94
CA TRP A 42 8.79 1.74 -8.64
C TRP A 42 7.64 2.74 -8.68
N ILE A 43 7.69 3.81 -7.87
CA ILE A 43 6.70 4.91 -7.92
C ILE A 43 6.81 5.66 -9.26
N VAL A 44 7.99 5.68 -9.89
CA VAL A 44 8.18 6.34 -11.19
C VAL A 44 7.28 5.72 -12.26
N TRP A 45 6.96 4.43 -12.16
CA TRP A 45 6.04 3.78 -13.08
C TRP A 45 4.61 4.33 -12.97
N LEU A 46 4.14 4.79 -11.80
CA LEU A 46 2.83 5.45 -11.63
C LEU A 46 2.71 6.75 -12.43
N ALA A 47 3.82 7.36 -12.85
CA ALA A 47 3.79 8.52 -13.73
C ALA A 47 3.33 8.18 -15.15
N LEU A 48 3.35 6.89 -15.55
CA LEU A 48 2.76 6.44 -16.81
C LEU A 48 1.25 6.24 -16.64
N PRO A 49 0.40 7.04 -17.31
CA PRO A 49 -1.05 7.07 -17.05
C PRO A 49 -1.78 5.76 -17.40
N LEU A 50 -1.26 4.96 -18.33
CA LEU A 50 -1.90 3.72 -18.77
C LEU A 50 -1.36 2.46 -18.08
N PHE A 51 -0.03 2.34 -17.97
CA PHE A 51 0.59 1.11 -17.48
C PHE A 51 1.08 1.20 -16.03
N GLY A 52 1.21 2.41 -15.50
CA GLY A 52 1.77 2.64 -14.18
C GLY A 52 1.00 1.95 -13.07
N TRP A 53 -0.33 2.06 -13.12
CA TRP A 53 -1.20 1.42 -12.13
C TRP A 53 -1.13 -0.11 -12.20
N ALA A 54 -1.21 -0.69 -13.39
CA ALA A 54 -1.18 -2.15 -13.57
C ALA A 54 0.14 -2.74 -13.06
N VAL A 55 1.28 -2.15 -13.45
CA VAL A 55 2.61 -2.58 -13.00
C VAL A 55 2.75 -2.43 -11.49
N PHE A 56 2.31 -1.29 -10.93
CA PHE A 56 2.37 -1.04 -9.49
C PHE A 56 1.50 -2.03 -8.69
N ALA A 57 0.28 -2.30 -9.15
CA ALA A 57 -0.63 -3.26 -8.53
C ALA A 57 -0.07 -4.70 -8.59
N SER A 58 0.49 -5.11 -9.74
CA SER A 58 1.13 -6.42 -9.88
C SER A 58 2.33 -6.56 -8.94
N LEU A 59 3.18 -5.53 -8.83
CA LEU A 59 4.30 -5.54 -7.89
C LEU A 59 3.83 -5.68 -6.45
N LEU A 60 2.79 -4.95 -6.04
CA LEU A 60 2.23 -5.09 -4.70
C LEU A 60 1.64 -6.48 -4.44
N ALA A 61 0.99 -7.07 -5.44
CA ALA A 61 0.34 -8.38 -5.31
C ALA A 61 1.35 -9.54 -5.25
N PHE A 62 2.42 -9.50 -6.04
CA PHE A 62 3.34 -10.62 -6.20
C PHE A 62 4.66 -10.47 -5.43
N LYS A 63 5.08 -9.25 -5.10
CA LYS A 63 6.32 -9.05 -4.34
C LYS A 63 6.06 -9.27 -2.86
N THR A 64 6.89 -10.09 -2.23
CA THR A 64 6.88 -10.27 -0.77
C THR A 64 7.19 -8.94 -0.09
N TRP A 65 6.32 -8.50 0.82
CA TRP A 65 6.56 -7.25 1.56
C TRP A 65 7.50 -7.55 2.73
N PRO A 66 8.75 -7.04 2.73
CA PRO A 66 9.71 -7.33 3.78
C PRO A 66 9.26 -6.83 5.16
N ASN A 67 8.44 -5.78 5.20
CA ASN A 67 7.95 -5.18 6.44
C ASN A 67 6.45 -5.43 6.65
N LEU A 68 6.04 -6.69 6.49
CA LEU A 68 4.69 -7.12 6.87
C LEU A 68 4.61 -7.22 8.39
N PRO A 69 3.60 -6.58 9.05
CA PRO A 69 3.37 -6.82 10.47
C PRO A 69 3.18 -8.32 10.68
N PRO A 70 3.77 -8.90 11.75
CA PRO A 70 3.67 -10.32 12.02
C PRO A 70 2.20 -10.69 11.99
N ARG A 71 1.87 -11.67 11.14
CA ARG A 71 0.49 -12.12 10.94
C ARG A 71 -0.07 -12.39 12.34
N PRO A 72 -1.15 -11.71 12.77
CA PRO A 72 -1.70 -11.97 14.09
C PRO A 72 -1.97 -13.46 14.15
N GLU A 73 -1.28 -14.14 15.08
CA GLU A 73 -1.38 -15.57 15.25
C GLU A 73 -2.88 -15.85 15.41
N LYS A 74 -3.48 -16.42 14.36
CA LYS A 74 -4.90 -16.80 14.35
C LYS A 74 -5.04 -18.03 15.23
N LEU A 75 -4.59 -17.95 16.49
CA LEU A 75 -4.97 -18.91 17.48
C LEU A 75 -6.47 -18.70 17.67
N HIS A 76 -7.24 -19.59 17.07
CA HIS A 76 -8.64 -19.76 17.37
C HIS A 76 -8.78 -19.77 18.91
N PRO A 77 -9.79 -19.11 19.50
CA PRO A 77 -9.96 -19.09 20.96
C PRO A 77 -9.84 -20.48 21.61
N ARG A 78 -10.25 -21.52 20.87
CA ARG A 78 -10.14 -22.94 21.23
C ARG A 78 -8.69 -23.45 21.31
N GLU A 79 -7.81 -23.04 20.42
CA GLU A 79 -6.38 -23.40 20.49
C GLU A 79 -5.67 -22.66 21.62
N ARG A 80 -6.09 -21.43 21.95
CA ARG A 80 -5.59 -20.71 23.15
C ARG A 80 -5.91 -21.48 24.41
N LEU A 81 -7.16 -21.91 24.56
CA LEU A 81 -7.62 -22.73 25.68
C LEU A 81 -6.90 -24.08 25.76
N LYS A 82 -6.65 -24.74 24.61
CA LYS A 82 -5.91 -26.02 24.58
C LYS A 82 -4.45 -25.85 25.03
N ARG A 83 -3.76 -24.79 24.59
CA ARG A 83 -2.40 -24.47 25.05
C ARG A 83 -2.37 -24.08 26.53
N GLN A 84 -3.37 -23.35 27.03
CA GLN A 84 -3.47 -23.00 28.45
C GLN A 84 -3.66 -24.25 29.31
N ARG A 85 -4.60 -25.14 28.97
CA ARG A 85 -4.77 -26.40 29.70
C ARG A 85 -3.54 -27.30 29.65
N ALA A 86 -2.86 -27.37 28.50
CA ALA A 86 -1.61 -28.13 28.41
C ALA A 86 -0.51 -27.56 29.30
N LYS A 87 -0.44 -26.21 29.45
CA LYS A 87 0.49 -25.55 30.37
C LYS A 87 0.12 -25.76 31.83
N GLU A 88 -1.17 -25.69 32.17
CA GLU A 88 -1.66 -25.97 33.53
C GLU A 88 -1.41 -27.42 33.91
N GLN A 89 -1.66 -28.37 33.00
CA GLN A 89 -1.37 -29.79 33.23
C GLN A 89 0.12 -30.08 33.36
N ALA A 90 0.99 -29.39 32.60
CA ALA A 90 2.43 -29.49 32.79
C ALA A 90 2.89 -28.88 34.13
N ALA A 91 2.26 -27.78 34.57
CA ALA A 91 2.57 -27.14 35.85
C ALA A 91 2.02 -27.90 37.07
N THR A 92 0.94 -28.66 36.92
CA THR A 92 0.34 -29.48 37.99
C THR A 92 0.88 -30.93 37.97
N GLY A 93 1.55 -31.35 36.89
CA GLY A 93 2.08 -32.70 36.71
C GLY A 93 3.53 -32.91 37.19
N GLU A 94 4.20 -31.89 37.70
CA GLU A 94 5.52 -32.00 38.35
C GLU A 94 5.38 -31.58 39.82
N GLY A 95 5.27 -32.55 40.73
CA GLY A 95 5.32 -32.37 42.18
C GLY A 95 4.26 -33.14 42.96
#